data_AF-A0A3M1S2M2-F1
#
_entry.id   AF-A0A3M1S2M2-F1
#
_cell.length_a   1.000
_cell.length_b   1.000
_cell.length_c   1.000
_cell.angle_alpha   90.00
_cell.angle_beta   90.00
_cell.angle_gamma   90.00
#
_symmetry.space_group_name_H-M   'P 1'
#
loop_
_entity.id
_entity.type
_entity.pdbx_description
1 polymer ?
#
loop_
_entity_poly.entity_id
_entity_poly.type
_entity_poly.pdbx_seq_one_letter_code
_entity_poly.pdbx_strand_id
1 'polypeptide(L)'
;MDGPAGRDADLSPADALAEIRRLIAATEPCLPLAGGDREASLQREAFRERRRQARELGRRLAGCCGAEMLLLDGDIERLRRALSMSRAFFASRAARSR
;
A
#
# COMPACT_ATOMS: atom_id res chain seq x y z
N MET A 1 -14.18 18.73 -23.10
CA MET A 1 -14.64 17.68 -22.17
C MET A 1 -13.39 17.02 -21.62
N ASP A 2 -12.76 17.70 -20.66
CA ASP A 2 -11.57 17.23 -19.96
C ASP A 2 -12.00 16.14 -18.96
N GLY A 3 -11.79 14.88 -19.34
CA GLY A 3 -12.02 13.74 -18.45
C GLY A 3 -10.95 13.70 -17.36
N PRO A 4 -11.30 13.43 -16.09
CA PRO A 4 -10.30 13.37 -15.04
C PRO A 4 -9.42 12.12 -15.19
N ALA A 5 -8.16 12.37 -15.52
CA ALA A 5 -6.98 11.61 -15.12
C ALA A 5 -7.04 10.07 -15.26
N GLY A 6 -6.81 9.58 -16.48
CA GLY A 6 -6.24 8.24 -16.71
C GLY A 6 -4.77 8.15 -16.30
N ARG A 7 -4.44 8.43 -15.02
CA ARG A 7 -3.07 8.32 -14.47
C ARG A 7 -2.77 6.96 -13.82
N ASP A 8 -3.67 6.00 -13.95
CA ASP A 8 -3.46 4.59 -13.59
C ASP A 8 -3.19 3.73 -14.84
N ALA A 9 -2.65 4.33 -15.90
CA ALA A 9 -2.25 3.60 -17.10
C ALA A 9 -0.88 2.91 -16.87
N ASP A 10 -0.89 1.57 -16.88
CA ASP A 10 0.24 0.72 -17.27
C ASP A 10 1.54 0.89 -16.45
N LEU A 11 1.46 0.91 -15.11
CA LEU A 11 2.66 0.71 -14.32
C LEU A 11 3.14 -0.73 -14.50
N SER A 12 4.40 -0.89 -14.91
CA SER A 12 5.02 -2.20 -14.92
C SER A 12 4.94 -2.81 -13.50
N PRO A 13 4.86 -4.14 -13.34
CA PRO A 13 4.84 -4.78 -12.02
C PRO A 13 6.01 -4.35 -11.12
N ALA A 14 7.15 -4.00 -11.72
CA ALA A 14 8.32 -3.47 -11.02
C ALA A 14 8.07 -2.05 -10.47
N ASP A 15 7.48 -1.16 -11.28
CA ASP A 15 7.16 0.21 -10.86
C ASP A 15 6.06 0.24 -9.81
N ALA A 16 5.04 -0.60 -9.97
CA ALA A 16 3.96 -0.73 -8.99
C ALA A 16 4.48 -1.29 -7.65
N LEU A 17 5.44 -2.23 -7.67
CA LEU A 17 6.12 -2.69 -6.46
C LEU A 17 6.97 -1.58 -5.83
N ALA A 18 7.64 -0.74 -6.63
CA ALA A 18 8.37 0.41 -6.14
C ALA A 18 7.44 1.44 -5.47
N GLU A 19 6.24 1.67 -6.02
CA GLU A 19 5.22 2.52 -5.42
C GLU A 19 4.72 1.95 -4.08
N ILE A 20 4.43 0.65 -4.00
CA ILE A 20 4.09 -0.05 -2.76
C ILE A 20 5.15 0.19 -1.69
N ARG A 21 6.44 0.07 -2.04
CA ARG A 21 7.56 0.34 -1.12
C ARG A 21 7.56 1.80 -0.64
N ARG A 22 7.33 2.76 -1.54
CA ARG A 22 7.20 4.19 -1.18
C ARG A 22 6.02 4.44 -0.25
N LEU A 23 4.86 3.82 -0.50
CA LEU A 23 3.67 3.95 0.34
C LEU A 23 3.93 3.44 1.76
N ILE A 24 4.60 2.30 1.90
CA ILE A 24 5.00 1.77 3.21
C ILE A 24 5.91 2.76 3.93
N ALA A 25 7.00 3.19 3.29
CA ALA A 25 7.96 4.13 3.87
C ALA A 25 7.32 5.47 4.28
N ALA A 26 6.34 5.96 3.51
CA ALA A 26 5.59 7.17 3.83
C ALA A 26 4.57 6.98 4.96
N THR A 27 4.11 5.76 5.20
CA THR A 27 3.11 5.46 6.24
C THR A 27 3.74 5.18 7.60
N GLU A 28 4.89 4.51 7.63
CA GLU A 28 5.64 4.18 8.86
C GLU A 28 5.83 5.37 9.83
N PRO A 29 6.24 6.58 9.40
CA PRO A 29 6.42 7.71 10.31
C PRO A 29 5.11 8.29 10.84
N CYS A 30 3.97 8.01 10.20
CA CYS A 30 2.65 8.46 10.65
C CYS A 30 1.99 7.48 11.63
N LEU A 31 2.61 6.33 11.89
CA LEU A 31 2.06 5.35 12.82
C LEU A 31 2.06 5.95 14.23
N PRO A 32 0.92 5.92 14.94
CA PRO A 32 0.89 6.39 16.31
C PRO A 32 1.85 5.54 17.15
N LEU A 33 2.62 6.21 18.01
CA LEU A 33 3.38 5.55 19.07
C LEU A 33 2.39 4.77 19.98
N ALA A 34 2.86 3.71 20.63
CA ALA A 34 2.00 2.83 21.41
C ALA A 34 1.14 3.62 22.42
N GLY A 35 -0.12 3.21 22.59
CA GLY A 35 -1.11 3.96 23.37
C GLY A 35 -2.07 4.75 22.47
N GLY A 36 -3.29 4.25 22.33
CA GLY A 36 -4.32 4.92 21.53
C GLY A 36 -5.39 3.96 21.07
N ASP A 37 -6.63 4.42 21.16
CA ASP A 37 -7.92 3.90 20.69
C ASP A 37 -7.91 2.60 19.86
N ARG A 38 -8.90 1.72 20.13
CA ARG A 38 -9.05 0.40 19.49
C ARG A 38 -8.96 0.46 17.96
N GLU A 39 -9.50 1.51 17.34
CA GLU A 39 -9.45 1.70 15.89
C GLU A 39 -8.00 1.87 15.37
N ALA A 40 -7.20 2.67 16.07
CA ALA A 40 -5.80 2.90 15.71
C ALA A 40 -4.95 1.63 15.86
N SER A 41 -5.29 0.75 16.79
CA SER A 41 -4.63 -0.55 16.94
C SER A 41 -4.99 -1.50 15.78
N LEU A 42 -6.28 -1.61 15.42
CA LEU A 42 -6.72 -2.41 14.27
C LEU A 42 -6.09 -1.93 12.95
N GLN A 43 -6.00 -0.62 12.74
CA GLN A 43 -5.37 -0.07 11.54
C GLN A 43 -3.84 -0.34 11.52
N ARG A 44 -3.18 -0.36 12.69
CA ARG A 44 -1.75 -0.72 12.79
C ARG A 44 -1.53 -2.19 12.44
N GLU A 45 -2.39 -3.09 12.92
CA GLU A 45 -2.34 -4.51 12.57
C GLU A 45 -2.60 -4.74 11.07
N ALA A 46 -3.62 -4.09 10.52
CA ALA A 46 -3.91 -4.14 9.09
C ALA A 46 -2.74 -3.64 8.24
N PHE A 47 -2.07 -2.56 8.66
CA PHE A 47 -0.87 -2.06 7.98
C PHE A 47 0.31 -3.05 8.05
N ARG A 48 0.53 -3.68 9.21
CA ARG A 48 1.57 -4.72 9.36
C ARG A 48 1.33 -5.90 8.44
N GLU A 49 0.09 -6.34 8.32
CA GLU A 49 -0.28 -7.43 7.41
C GLU A 49 -0.10 -7.01 5.94
N ARG A 50 -0.52 -5.82 5.55
CA ARG A 50 -0.26 -5.26 4.20
C ARG A 50 1.24 -5.20 3.89
N ARG A 51 2.07 -4.81 4.85
CA ARG A 51 3.54 -4.81 4.71
C ARG A 51 4.09 -6.22 4.52
N ARG A 52 3.56 -7.22 5.24
CA ARG A 52 3.93 -8.63 5.07
C ARG A 52 3.55 -9.11 3.66
N GLN A 53 2.33 -8.84 3.22
CA GLN A 53 1.85 -9.16 1.87
C GLN A 53 2.73 -8.51 0.79
N ALA A 54 3.17 -7.26 0.97
CA ALA A 54 4.07 -6.58 0.03
C ALA A 54 5.43 -7.30 -0.12
N ARG A 55 5.97 -7.82 0.99
CA ARG A 55 7.23 -8.60 0.97
C ARG A 55 7.03 -9.94 0.27
N GLU A 56 5.90 -10.59 0.50
CA GLU A 56 5.57 -11.86 -0.17
C GLU A 56 5.36 -11.67 -1.66
N LEU A 57 4.62 -10.63 -2.05
CA LEU A 57 4.39 -10.23 -3.42
C LEU A 57 5.71 -9.95 -4.16
N GLY A 58 6.62 -9.21 -3.54
CA GLY A 58 7.95 -8.96 -4.11
C GLY A 58 8.77 -10.24 -4.31
N ARG A 59 8.61 -11.26 -3.47
CA ARG A 59 9.26 -12.57 -3.67
C ARG A 59 8.62 -13.37 -4.80
N ARG A 60 7.29 -13.35 -4.91
CA ARG A 60 6.55 -14.02 -5.99
C ARG A 60 6.92 -13.43 -7.35
N LEU A 61 6.95 -12.10 -7.45
CA LEU A 61 7.34 -11.39 -8.68
C LEU A 61 8.74 -11.74 -9.20
N ALA A 62 9.69 -12.07 -8.32
CA ALA A 62 11.04 -12.43 -8.73
C ALA A 62 11.13 -13.76 -9.50
N GLY A 63 10.10 -14.61 -9.46
CA GLY A 63 10.09 -15.93 -10.08
C GLY A 63 8.95 -16.18 -11.07
N CYS A 64 8.11 -15.18 -11.37
CA CYS A 64 6.92 -15.38 -12.20
C CYS A 64 7.18 -15.20 -13.69
N CYS A 65 6.42 -15.92 -14.51
CA CYS A 65 6.40 -15.77 -15.97
C CYS A 65 4.97 -15.58 -16.49
N GLY A 66 4.82 -14.77 -17.53
CA GLY A 66 3.60 -14.67 -18.36
C GLY A 66 2.28 -14.56 -17.57
N ALA A 67 1.46 -15.62 -17.60
CA ALA A 67 0.12 -15.65 -17.02
C ALA A 67 0.09 -15.43 -15.49
N GLU A 68 1.16 -15.80 -14.77
CA GLU A 68 1.26 -15.52 -13.33
C GLU A 68 1.36 -14.01 -13.05
N MET A 69 1.93 -13.22 -13.98
CA MET A 69 2.00 -11.77 -13.82
C MET A 69 0.63 -11.11 -13.83
N LEU A 70 -0.33 -11.62 -14.62
CA LEU A 70 -1.68 -11.05 -14.66
C LEU A 70 -2.43 -11.25 -13.33
N LEU A 71 -2.21 -12.40 -12.67
CA LEU A 71 -2.78 -12.65 -11.35
C LEU A 71 -2.09 -11.78 -10.28
N LEU A 72 -0.77 -11.61 -10.39
CA LEU A 72 -0.03 -10.74 -9.50
C LEU A 72 -0.37 -9.26 -9.69
N ASP A 73 -0.74 -8.83 -10.89
CA ASP A 73 -1.17 -7.45 -11.18
C ASP A 73 -2.40 -7.05 -10.34
N GLY A 74 -3.40 -7.95 -10.28
CA GLY A 74 -4.56 -7.76 -9.41
C GLY A 74 -4.19 -7.69 -7.91
N ASP A 75 -3.26 -8.54 -7.46
CA ASP A 75 -2.76 -8.52 -6.08
C ASP A 75 -1.97 -7.23 -5.77
N ILE A 76 -1.16 -6.74 -6.72
CA ILE A 76 -0.41 -5.48 -6.65
C ILE A 76 -1.38 -4.31 -6.49
N GLU A 77 -2.36 -4.18 -7.38
CA GLU A 77 -3.31 -3.08 -7.34
C GLU A 77 -4.15 -3.07 -6.08
N ARG A 78 -4.61 -4.25 -5.64
CA ARG A 78 -5.35 -4.38 -4.38
C ARG A 78 -4.50 -3.91 -3.19
N LEU A 79 -3.24 -4.32 -3.16
CA LEU A 79 -2.33 -3.97 -2.08
C LEU A 79 -1.94 -2.48 -2.09
N ARG A 80 -1.71 -1.91 -3.28
CA ARG A 80 -1.44 -0.48 -3.48
C ARG A 80 -2.59 0.36 -2.93
N ARG A 81 -3.83 0.07 -3.33
CA ARG A 81 -5.03 0.76 -2.81
C ARG A 81 -5.17 0.62 -1.30
N ALA A 82 -4.97 -0.58 -0.75
CA ALA A 82 -5.06 -0.82 0.68
C ALA A 82 -4.02 -0.03 1.49
N LEU A 83 -2.78 0.09 0.97
CA LEU A 83 -1.72 0.89 1.58
C LEU A 83 -2.00 2.39 1.47
N SER A 84 -2.55 2.86 0.35
CA SER A 84 -2.98 4.26 0.18
C SER A 84 -4.06 4.64 1.20
N MET A 85 -5.05 3.78 1.45
CA MET A 85 -6.05 4.01 2.50
C MET A 85 -5.42 4.06 3.90
N SER A 86 -4.50 3.12 4.20
CA SER A 86 -3.72 3.14 5.44
C SER A 86 -3.01 4.48 5.65
N ARG A 87 -2.32 4.96 4.62
CA ARG A 87 -1.60 6.23 4.65
C ARG A 87 -2.55 7.40 4.93
N ALA A 88 -3.66 7.48 4.20
CA ALA A 88 -4.63 8.56 4.37
C ALA A 88 -5.19 8.61 5.80
N PHE A 89 -5.51 7.45 6.38
CA PHE A 89 -5.96 7.34 7.77
C PHE A 89 -4.93 7.89 8.76
N PHE A 90 -3.69 7.38 8.70
CA PHE A 90 -2.65 7.79 9.65
C PHE A 90 -2.20 9.23 9.46
N ALA A 91 -2.09 9.72 8.22
CA ALA A 91 -1.76 11.11 7.93
C ALA A 91 -2.84 12.06 8.46
N SER A 92 -4.12 11.75 8.24
CA SER A 92 -5.24 12.55 8.75
C SER A 92 -5.33 12.57 10.27
N ARG A 93 -4.86 11.49 10.92
CA ARG A 93 -4.80 11.42 12.38
C ARG A 93 -3.61 12.21 12.92
N ALA A 94 -2.43 12.06 12.33
CA ALA A 94 -1.24 12.82 12.71
C ALA A 94 -1.43 14.33 12.56
N ALA A 95 -2.16 14.78 11.55
CA ALA A 95 -2.52 16.19 11.36
C ALA A 95 -3.46 16.72 12.45
N ARG A 96 -4.31 15.88 13.04
CA ARG A 96 -5.25 16.25 14.13
C ARG A 96 -4.62 16.23 15.52
N SER A 97 -3.42 15.70 15.67
CA SER A 97 -2.67 15.65 16.93
C SER A 97 -1.63 16.78 17.05
N ARG A 98 -1.60 17.70 16.09
CA ARG A 98 -0.80 18.94 16.12
C ARG A 98 -1.73 20.12 16.38
#